data_AF-A0A971VY45-F1
#
_entry.id   AF-A0A971VY45-F1
#
_cell.length_a   1.000
_cell.length_b   1.000
_cell.length_c   1.000
_cell.angle_alpha   90.00
_cell.angle_beta   90.00
_cell.angle_gamma   90.00
#
_symmetry.space_group_name_H-M   'P 1'
#
loop_
_entity.id
_entity.type
_entity.pdbx_description
1 polymer ?
#
loop_
_entity_poly.entity_id
_entity_poly.type
_entity_poly.pdbx_seq_one_letter_code
_entity_poly.pdbx_strand_id
1 'polypeptide(L)'
;MRMKDALMMQGARTIMDDCVSLRAGENILIITDMVQEGIAKVLAAAAVERGAEVVVSVMKPRKKAGEEPPKMIAESMMHADVILIPVSYSVTHTYAVKAAAENGARILVLTDFTEEMLISGGIEADFQAIKPVCKAVADALEKGKKVHLTSPGGTDLWFDTTGRRGNALYCIVEPGEFSTIPTIEANTTPVEGTANGRIVADASIPYLGIGVLDEPVVVEVKD
;
A
#
# COMPACT_ATOMS: atom_id res chain seq x y z
N MET A 1 5.64 23.59 -15.66
CA MET A 1 5.82 22.26 -15.01
C MET A 1 7.32 22.01 -14.89
N ARG A 2 7.85 21.61 -13.73
CA ARG A 2 9.29 21.25 -13.62
C ARG A 2 9.54 19.96 -14.40
N MET A 3 10.76 19.72 -14.86
CA MET A 3 11.08 18.47 -15.59
C MET A 3 10.71 17.22 -14.79
N LYS A 4 10.99 17.21 -13.48
CA LYS A 4 10.66 16.10 -12.59
C LYS A 4 9.14 15.86 -12.47
N ASP A 5 8.35 16.93 -12.42
CA ASP A 5 6.88 16.84 -12.43
C ASP A 5 6.38 16.15 -13.73
N ALA A 6 7.04 16.40 -14.87
CA ALA A 6 6.71 15.76 -16.15
C ALA A 6 7.00 14.26 -16.15
N LEU A 7 8.11 13.85 -15.54
CA LEU A 7 8.51 12.44 -15.44
C LEU A 7 7.58 11.65 -14.51
N MET A 8 7.20 12.23 -13.37
CA MET A 8 6.24 11.61 -12.44
C MET A 8 4.84 11.42 -13.05
N MET A 9 4.51 12.17 -14.10
CA MET A 9 3.20 12.08 -14.74
C MET A 9 2.93 10.68 -15.29
N GLN A 10 3.96 9.93 -15.70
CA GLN A 10 3.77 8.55 -16.17
C GLN A 10 3.21 7.66 -15.07
N GLY A 11 3.83 7.62 -13.89
CA GLY A 11 3.33 6.83 -12.76
C GLY A 11 2.00 7.34 -12.22
N ALA A 12 1.78 8.66 -12.24
CA ALA A 12 0.48 9.23 -11.90
C ALA A 12 -0.63 8.77 -12.86
N ARG A 13 -0.32 8.60 -14.16
CA ARG A 13 -1.29 8.04 -15.13
C ARG A 13 -1.61 6.58 -14.80
N THR A 14 -0.61 5.76 -14.50
CA THR A 14 -0.84 4.36 -14.06
C THR A 14 -1.74 4.30 -12.82
N ILE A 15 -1.52 5.17 -11.82
CA ILE A 15 -2.39 5.25 -10.65
C ILE A 15 -3.83 5.54 -11.04
N MET A 16 -4.03 6.58 -11.86
CA MET A 16 -5.37 7.05 -12.20
C MET A 16 -6.12 6.07 -13.11
N ASP A 17 -5.45 5.52 -14.12
CA ASP A 17 -6.09 4.71 -15.17
C ASP A 17 -6.22 3.24 -14.74
N ASP A 18 -5.13 2.67 -14.22
CA ASP A 18 -5.06 1.23 -13.99
C ASP A 18 -5.42 0.88 -12.55
N CYS A 19 -4.98 1.68 -11.57
CA CYS A 19 -5.10 1.31 -10.16
C CYS A 19 -6.45 1.73 -9.56
N VAL A 20 -6.91 2.96 -9.80
CA VAL A 20 -8.22 3.43 -9.33
C VAL A 20 -9.27 3.54 -10.43
N SER A 21 -8.87 3.47 -11.71
CA SER A 21 -9.75 3.65 -12.87
C SER A 21 -10.68 4.86 -12.73
N LEU A 22 -10.07 6.03 -12.50
CA LEU A 22 -10.73 7.32 -12.30
C LEU A 22 -11.57 7.69 -13.53
N ARG A 23 -12.77 8.22 -13.28
CA ARG A 23 -13.72 8.65 -14.31
C ARG A 23 -13.96 10.15 -14.21
N ALA A 24 -14.31 10.76 -15.34
CA ALA A 24 -14.71 12.17 -15.38
C ALA A 24 -15.94 12.42 -14.49
N GLY A 25 -15.92 13.51 -13.73
CA GLY A 25 -16.97 13.91 -12.80
C GLY A 25 -16.92 13.25 -11.42
N GLU A 26 -16.01 12.29 -11.17
CA GLU A 26 -15.81 11.72 -9.84
C GLU A 26 -15.12 12.72 -8.90
N ASN A 27 -15.49 12.68 -7.62
CA ASN A 27 -14.86 13.46 -6.57
C ASN A 27 -13.62 12.71 -6.07
N ILE A 28 -12.45 13.32 -6.22
CA ILE A 28 -11.19 12.76 -5.73
C ILE A 28 -10.61 13.63 -4.63
N LEU A 29 -10.32 12.99 -3.50
CA LEU A 29 -9.65 13.61 -2.36
C LEU A 29 -8.20 13.13 -2.29
N ILE A 30 -7.26 14.07 -2.40
CA ILE A 30 -5.84 13.80 -2.20
C ILE A 30 -5.45 14.31 -0.81
N ILE A 31 -5.03 13.39 0.06
CA ILE A 31 -4.63 13.70 1.43
C ILE A 31 -3.12 13.61 1.52
N THR A 32 -2.48 14.74 1.74
CA THR A 32 -1.02 14.80 1.86
C THR A 32 -0.60 15.35 3.20
N ASP A 33 0.65 15.13 3.56
CA ASP A 33 1.33 15.96 4.55
C ASP A 33 2.29 16.96 3.88
N MET A 34 2.88 17.82 4.70
CA MET A 34 3.81 18.88 4.29
C MET A 34 5.12 18.34 3.67
N VAL A 35 5.38 17.03 3.75
CA VAL A 35 6.57 16.40 3.16
C VAL A 35 6.27 15.92 1.75
N GLN A 36 5.05 15.44 1.50
CA GLN A 36 4.67 14.76 0.25
C GLN A 36 3.89 15.63 -0.75
N GLU A 37 3.92 16.96 -0.58
CA GLU A 37 3.18 17.91 -1.44
C GLU A 37 3.56 17.82 -2.92
N GLY A 38 4.82 17.49 -3.23
CA GLY A 38 5.30 17.34 -4.62
C GLY A 38 4.55 16.23 -5.36
N ILE A 39 4.38 15.08 -4.72
CA ILE A 39 3.61 13.94 -5.24
C ILE A 39 2.14 14.30 -5.35
N ALA A 40 1.56 14.87 -4.29
CA ALA A 40 0.15 15.26 -4.25
C ALA A 40 -0.22 16.21 -5.40
N LYS A 41 0.67 17.16 -5.73
CA LYS A 41 0.49 18.09 -6.83
C LYS A 41 0.43 17.40 -8.19
N VAL A 42 1.28 16.40 -8.44
CA VAL A 42 1.28 15.66 -9.71
C VAL A 42 0.03 14.80 -9.83
N LEU A 43 -0.36 14.11 -8.74
CA LEU A 43 -1.60 13.35 -8.70
C LEU A 43 -2.83 14.25 -8.95
N ALA A 44 -2.87 15.44 -8.35
CA ALA A 44 -3.94 16.41 -8.59
C ALA A 44 -4.01 16.82 -10.06
N ALA A 45 -2.86 17.13 -10.69
CA ALA A 45 -2.82 17.48 -12.10
C ALA A 45 -3.30 16.34 -13.01
N ALA A 46 -2.90 15.10 -12.72
CA ALA A 46 -3.36 13.91 -13.45
C ALA A 46 -4.87 13.69 -13.30
N ALA A 47 -5.44 13.94 -12.12
CA ALA A 47 -6.88 13.84 -11.90
C ALA A 47 -7.66 14.95 -12.63
N VAL A 48 -7.17 16.18 -12.62
CA VAL A 48 -7.76 17.30 -13.39
C VAL A 48 -7.75 17.00 -14.89
N GLU A 49 -6.66 16.44 -15.42
CA GLU A 49 -6.55 16.02 -16.84
C GLU A 49 -7.66 15.02 -17.24
N ARG A 50 -8.17 14.24 -16.27
CA ARG A 50 -9.25 13.25 -16.46
C ARG A 50 -10.66 13.79 -16.19
N GLY A 51 -10.77 15.08 -15.88
CA GLY A 51 -12.06 15.75 -15.63
C GLY A 51 -12.70 15.39 -14.29
N ALA A 52 -11.93 14.97 -13.30
CA ALA A 52 -12.41 14.77 -11.93
C ALA A 52 -12.56 16.11 -11.18
N GLU A 53 -13.41 16.13 -10.16
CA GLU A 53 -13.48 17.21 -9.18
C GLU A 53 -12.44 16.96 -8.08
N VAL A 54 -11.43 17.82 -7.96
CA VAL A 54 -10.21 17.53 -7.20
C VAL A 54 -10.09 18.41 -5.96
N VAL A 55 -9.99 17.77 -4.79
CA VAL A 55 -9.64 18.44 -3.52
C VAL A 55 -8.31 17.91 -3.02
N VAL A 56 -7.39 18.81 -2.68
CA VAL A 56 -6.13 18.48 -1.99
C VAL A 56 -6.18 19.00 -0.57
N SER A 57 -6.04 18.11 0.41
CA SER A 57 -5.98 18.44 1.83
C SER A 57 -4.59 18.17 2.38
N VAL A 58 -3.98 19.19 2.99
CA VAL A 58 -2.65 19.10 3.59
C VAL A 58 -2.79 19.03 5.11
N MET A 59 -2.14 18.06 5.75
CA MET A 59 -2.03 17.95 7.21
C MET A 59 -0.60 17.98 7.71
N LYS A 60 -0.44 18.20 9.02
CA LYS A 60 0.84 17.90 9.68
C LYS A 60 1.10 16.39 9.59
N PRO A 61 2.36 15.96 9.31
CA PRO A 61 2.75 14.56 9.43
C PRO A 61 2.25 13.93 10.73
N ARG A 62 1.77 12.70 10.64
CA ARG A 62 1.47 11.89 11.83
C ARG A 62 2.77 11.58 12.59
N LYS A 63 2.67 11.24 13.87
CA LYS A 63 3.83 10.91 14.70
C LYS A 63 4.24 9.44 14.60
N LYS A 64 3.31 8.58 14.19
CA LYS A 64 3.51 7.13 14.03
C LYS A 64 2.53 6.56 13.01
N ALA A 65 2.85 5.39 12.48
CA ALA A 65 1.92 4.62 11.66
C ALA A 65 0.64 4.28 12.44
N GLY A 66 -0.51 4.36 11.78
CA GLY A 66 -1.82 4.06 12.35
C GLY A 66 -2.41 5.17 13.25
N GLU A 67 -1.79 6.36 13.30
CA GLU A 67 -2.43 7.52 13.94
C GLU A 67 -3.52 8.11 13.02
N GLU A 68 -4.69 8.40 13.59
CA GLU A 68 -5.80 8.99 12.83
C GLU A 68 -5.43 10.33 12.15
N PRO A 69 -5.95 10.58 10.93
CA PRO A 69 -5.93 11.93 10.37
C PRO A 69 -6.79 12.88 11.23
N PRO A 70 -6.58 14.20 11.11
CA PRO A 70 -7.47 15.18 11.73
C PRO A 70 -8.93 14.95 11.36
N LYS A 71 -9.86 15.17 12.29
CA LYS A 71 -11.30 14.96 12.07
C LYS A 71 -11.82 15.60 10.78
N MET A 72 -11.40 16.83 10.47
CA MET A 72 -11.83 17.51 9.23
C MET A 72 -11.48 16.74 7.96
N ILE A 73 -10.32 16.06 7.94
CA ILE A 73 -9.91 15.21 6.82
C ILE A 73 -10.69 13.90 6.83
N ALA A 74 -10.86 13.28 8.01
CA ALA A 74 -11.65 12.05 8.13
C ALA A 74 -13.09 12.23 7.63
N GLU A 75 -13.73 13.35 7.94
CA GLU A 75 -15.09 13.67 7.48
C GLU A 75 -15.11 13.94 5.96
N SER A 76 -14.09 14.59 5.38
CA SER A 76 -14.05 14.81 3.93
C SER A 76 -13.84 13.51 3.14
N MET A 77 -13.17 12.51 3.73
CA MET A 77 -13.02 11.18 3.12
C MET A 77 -14.37 10.51 2.84
N MET A 78 -15.40 10.78 3.65
CA MET A 78 -16.73 10.19 3.48
C MET A 78 -17.48 10.70 2.23
N HIS A 79 -16.98 11.72 1.55
CA HIS A 79 -17.61 12.34 0.40
C HIS A 79 -16.83 12.17 -0.91
N ALA A 80 -15.78 11.33 -0.90
CA ALA A 80 -14.93 11.09 -2.06
C ALA A 80 -15.22 9.73 -2.71
N ASP A 81 -15.21 9.69 -4.04
CA ASP A 81 -15.28 8.45 -4.83
C ASP A 81 -13.91 7.75 -4.90
N VAL A 82 -12.84 8.56 -4.91
CA VAL A 82 -11.44 8.13 -4.93
C VAL A 82 -10.64 8.89 -3.89
N ILE A 83 -9.78 8.19 -3.14
CA ILE A 83 -8.90 8.80 -2.14
C ILE A 83 -7.47 8.37 -2.40
N LEU A 84 -6.57 9.34 -2.59
CA LEU A 84 -5.13 9.09 -2.71
C LEU A 84 -4.41 9.71 -1.51
N ILE A 85 -3.56 8.93 -0.84
CA ILE A 85 -2.96 9.34 0.44
C ILE A 85 -1.42 9.30 0.38
N PRO A 86 -0.77 10.28 -0.29
CA PRO A 86 0.68 10.46 -0.20
C PRO A 86 1.10 11.07 1.14
N VAL A 87 1.68 10.28 2.04
CA VAL A 87 2.03 10.70 3.40
C VAL A 87 3.35 10.07 3.86
N SER A 88 4.09 10.76 4.72
CA SER A 88 5.33 10.25 5.33
C SER A 88 5.10 9.14 6.35
N TYR A 89 3.97 9.17 7.07
CA TYR A 89 3.58 8.14 8.04
C TYR A 89 2.24 7.54 7.66
N SER A 90 2.18 6.20 7.61
CA SER A 90 0.98 5.49 7.18
C SER A 90 -0.25 5.81 8.04
N VAL A 91 -1.35 6.09 7.37
CA VAL A 91 -2.70 6.13 7.97
C VAL A 91 -3.58 4.98 7.46
N THR A 92 -2.99 3.95 6.84
CA THR A 92 -3.72 2.82 6.23
C THR A 92 -4.62 2.10 7.24
N HIS A 93 -4.09 1.82 8.43
CA HIS A 93 -4.81 1.10 9.49
C HIS A 93 -5.50 2.06 10.46
N THR A 94 -6.33 2.96 9.93
CA THR A 94 -7.14 3.92 10.71
C THR A 94 -8.63 3.67 10.52
N TYR A 95 -9.44 4.12 11.48
CA TYR A 95 -10.89 4.12 11.37
C TYR A 95 -11.36 5.00 10.22
N ALA A 96 -10.69 6.11 9.94
CA ALA A 96 -11.03 6.98 8.81
C ALA A 96 -10.92 6.25 7.45
N VAL A 97 -9.81 5.56 7.18
CA VAL A 97 -9.64 4.77 5.94
C VAL A 97 -10.67 3.64 5.86
N LYS A 98 -10.88 2.93 6.97
CA LYS A 98 -11.89 1.86 7.04
C LYS A 98 -13.29 2.39 6.72
N ALA A 99 -13.71 3.47 7.36
CA ALA A 99 -15.06 4.04 7.18
C ALA A 99 -15.27 4.56 5.76
N ALA A 100 -14.26 5.19 5.16
CA ALA A 100 -14.34 5.66 3.78
C ALA A 100 -14.43 4.51 2.77
N ALA A 101 -13.68 3.43 2.98
CA ALA A 101 -13.79 2.21 2.19
C ALA A 101 -15.17 1.56 2.38
N GLU A 102 -15.67 1.42 3.61
CA GLU A 102 -17.03 0.91 3.86
C GLU A 102 -18.12 1.78 3.20
N ASN A 103 -17.85 3.07 2.96
CA ASN A 103 -18.72 3.99 2.24
C ASN A 103 -18.55 3.95 0.70
N GLY A 104 -17.72 3.04 0.18
CA GLY A 104 -17.56 2.78 -1.25
C GLY A 104 -16.40 3.51 -1.93
N ALA A 105 -15.58 4.27 -1.20
CA ALA A 105 -14.41 4.92 -1.79
C ALA A 105 -13.38 3.90 -2.28
N ARG A 106 -12.72 4.19 -3.40
CA ARG A 106 -11.49 3.49 -3.85
C ARG A 106 -10.28 4.19 -3.26
N ILE A 107 -9.46 3.49 -2.48
CA ILE A 107 -8.40 4.12 -1.70
C ILE A 107 -7.03 3.58 -2.07
N LEU A 108 -6.08 4.47 -2.39
CA LEU A 108 -4.66 4.13 -2.49
C LEU A 108 -3.84 4.93 -1.49
N VAL A 109 -3.00 4.21 -0.74
CA VAL A 109 -2.08 4.82 0.22
C VAL A 109 -0.66 4.77 -0.32
N LEU A 110 -0.02 5.93 -0.40
CA LEU A 110 1.36 6.14 -0.87
C LEU A 110 2.22 6.52 0.34
N THR A 111 2.42 5.56 1.25
CA THR A 111 3.21 5.80 2.47
C THR A 111 4.68 5.85 2.15
N ASP A 112 5.37 6.87 2.64
CA ASP A 112 6.81 7.09 2.48
C ASP A 112 7.27 6.96 1.01
N PHE A 113 6.36 7.33 0.12
CA PHE A 113 6.55 7.23 -1.31
C PHE A 113 7.49 8.35 -1.78
N THR A 114 8.47 8.05 -2.63
CA THR A 114 9.38 9.07 -3.17
C THR A 114 8.95 9.52 -4.55
N GLU A 115 9.35 10.73 -4.95
CA GLU A 115 9.10 11.21 -6.31
C GLU A 115 9.71 10.26 -7.37
N GLU A 116 10.86 9.65 -7.07
CA GLU A 116 11.52 8.66 -7.93
C GLU A 116 10.68 7.39 -8.14
N MET A 117 9.95 6.94 -7.11
CA MET A 117 9.04 5.80 -7.21
C MET A 117 7.84 6.09 -8.13
N LEU A 118 7.50 7.36 -8.40
CA LEU A 118 6.48 7.74 -9.39
C LEU A 118 7.05 7.80 -10.81
N ILE A 119 8.38 7.80 -10.95
CA ILE A 119 9.07 7.91 -12.24
C ILE A 119 9.39 6.51 -12.80
N SER A 120 9.83 5.59 -11.96
CA SER A 120 10.35 4.29 -12.42
C SER A 120 10.29 3.19 -11.35
N GLY A 121 10.49 1.94 -11.75
CA GLY A 121 10.55 0.78 -10.87
C GLY A 121 9.19 0.12 -10.70
N GLY A 122 8.75 -0.10 -9.45
CA GLY A 122 7.51 -0.84 -9.17
C GLY A 122 6.25 -0.22 -9.78
N ILE A 123 6.25 1.08 -10.07
CA ILE A 123 5.12 1.78 -10.70
C ILE A 123 4.93 1.42 -12.17
N GLU A 124 5.94 0.86 -12.83
CA GLU A 124 5.90 0.45 -14.24
C GLU A 124 5.35 -0.97 -14.43
N ALA A 125 4.95 -1.63 -13.33
CA ALA A 125 4.40 -2.98 -13.38
C ALA A 125 3.05 -3.02 -14.09
N ASP A 126 2.82 -4.09 -14.87
CA ASP A 126 1.49 -4.41 -15.40
C ASP A 126 0.64 -5.07 -14.31
N PHE A 127 -0.03 -4.23 -13.52
CA PHE A 127 -0.86 -4.67 -12.40
C PHE A 127 -2.00 -5.58 -12.84
N GLN A 128 -2.57 -5.37 -14.04
CA GLN A 128 -3.65 -6.19 -14.57
C GLN A 128 -3.15 -7.60 -14.92
N ALA A 129 -2.00 -7.72 -15.56
CA ALA A 129 -1.39 -9.01 -15.89
C ALA A 129 -0.93 -9.79 -14.64
N ILE A 130 -0.47 -9.08 -13.59
CA ILE A 130 0.04 -9.72 -12.37
C ILE A 130 -1.07 -10.08 -11.37
N LYS A 131 -2.19 -9.35 -11.36
CA LYS A 131 -3.38 -9.62 -10.53
C LYS A 131 -3.78 -11.10 -10.45
N PRO A 132 -3.92 -11.87 -11.55
CA PRO A 132 -4.30 -13.29 -11.47
C PRO A 132 -3.25 -14.14 -10.73
N VAL A 133 -1.96 -13.83 -10.86
CA VAL A 133 -0.88 -14.55 -10.15
C VAL A 133 -0.94 -14.25 -8.66
N CYS A 134 -1.07 -12.97 -8.28
CA CYS A 134 -1.20 -12.57 -6.88
C CYS A 134 -2.40 -13.26 -6.21
N LYS A 135 -3.56 -13.29 -6.88
CA LYS A 135 -4.74 -14.01 -6.42
C LYS A 135 -4.50 -15.51 -6.27
N ALA A 136 -3.85 -16.15 -7.24
CA ALA A 136 -3.54 -17.58 -7.17
C ALA A 136 -2.63 -17.93 -5.98
N VAL A 137 -1.66 -17.07 -5.66
CA VAL A 137 -0.80 -17.25 -4.48
C VAL A 137 -1.59 -17.08 -3.19
N ALA A 138 -2.43 -16.03 -3.09
CA ALA A 138 -3.28 -15.83 -1.91
C ALA A 138 -4.26 -16.99 -1.69
N ASP A 139 -4.87 -17.50 -2.75
CA ASP A 139 -5.74 -18.69 -2.71
C ASP A 139 -4.98 -19.94 -2.24
N ALA A 140 -3.72 -20.11 -2.65
CA ALA A 140 -2.88 -21.21 -2.20
C ALA A 140 -2.53 -21.09 -0.72
N LEU A 141 -2.25 -19.87 -0.24
CA LEU A 141 -2.01 -19.58 1.17
C LEU A 141 -3.26 -19.86 2.03
N GLU A 142 -4.46 -19.49 1.55
CA GLU A 142 -5.73 -19.73 2.25
C GLU A 142 -6.09 -21.22 2.36
N LYS A 143 -5.89 -21.97 1.27
CA LYS A 143 -6.17 -23.42 1.23
C LYS A 143 -5.09 -24.23 1.96
N GLY A 144 -3.90 -23.64 2.12
CA GLY A 144 -2.80 -24.21 2.88
C GLY A 144 -3.17 -24.37 4.35
N LYS A 145 -2.69 -25.46 4.96
CA LYS A 145 -2.86 -25.71 6.40
C LYS A 145 -1.55 -25.67 7.15
N LYS A 146 -0.48 -26.16 6.53
CA LYS A 146 0.85 -26.24 7.12
C LYS A 146 1.85 -25.68 6.11
N VAL A 147 2.55 -24.63 6.49
CA VAL A 147 3.50 -23.92 5.64
C VAL A 147 4.91 -24.26 6.11
N HIS A 148 5.79 -24.57 5.16
CA HIS A 148 7.23 -24.72 5.37
C HIS A 148 7.93 -23.60 4.61
N LEU A 149 8.47 -22.64 5.35
CA LEU A 149 9.22 -21.53 4.79
C LEU A 149 10.71 -21.84 4.88
N THR A 150 11.38 -21.91 3.73
CA THR A 150 12.83 -22.14 3.64
C THR A 150 13.52 -21.08 2.80
N SER A 151 14.75 -20.69 3.17
CA SER A 151 15.62 -19.87 2.31
C SER A 151 17.06 -20.41 2.28
N PRO A 152 17.84 -20.14 1.21
CA PRO A 152 19.26 -20.46 1.19
C PRO A 152 20.06 -19.82 2.34
N GLY A 153 19.59 -18.68 2.86
CA GLY A 153 20.17 -17.99 4.01
C GLY A 153 19.96 -18.70 5.36
N GLY A 154 19.20 -19.80 5.38
CA GLY A 154 19.02 -20.63 6.57
C GLY A 154 17.71 -20.39 7.34
N THR A 155 16.75 -19.67 6.76
CA THR A 155 15.36 -19.72 7.25
C THR A 155 14.85 -21.15 7.07
N ASP A 156 14.25 -21.69 8.12
CA ASP A 156 13.60 -23.00 8.16
C ASP A 156 12.51 -22.94 9.23
N LEU A 157 11.28 -22.59 8.83
CA LEU A 157 10.19 -22.32 9.73
C LEU A 157 8.94 -23.10 9.32
N TRP A 158 8.32 -23.78 10.29
CA TRP A 158 7.01 -24.41 10.13
C TRP A 158 5.96 -23.65 10.91
N PHE A 159 4.78 -23.47 10.32
CA PHE A 159 3.60 -22.91 11.00
C PHE A 159 2.29 -23.39 10.37
N ASP A 160 1.19 -23.25 11.10
CA ASP A 160 -0.16 -23.61 10.65
C ASP A 160 -0.90 -22.35 10.13
N THR A 161 -1.73 -22.51 9.10
CA THR A 161 -2.55 -21.43 8.50
C THR A 161 -4.03 -21.84 8.39
N THR A 162 -4.44 -22.91 9.08
CA THR A 162 -5.80 -23.44 9.04
C THR A 162 -6.80 -22.38 9.49
N GLY A 163 -7.81 -22.14 8.63
CA GLY A 163 -8.86 -21.16 8.90
C GLY A 163 -8.43 -19.69 8.72
N ARG A 164 -7.21 -19.44 8.22
CA ARG A 164 -6.69 -18.10 7.97
C ARG A 164 -6.97 -17.70 6.53
N ARG A 165 -7.49 -16.49 6.36
CA ARG A 165 -7.79 -15.91 5.05
C ARG A 165 -6.50 -15.63 4.27
N GLY A 166 -6.52 -15.91 2.97
CA GLY A 166 -5.53 -15.39 2.04
C GLY A 166 -5.90 -13.96 1.62
N ASN A 167 -4.92 -13.07 1.64
CA ASN A 167 -5.09 -11.68 1.23
C ASN A 167 -4.23 -11.40 0.00
N ALA A 168 -4.82 -10.80 -1.03
CA ALA A 168 -4.14 -10.39 -2.25
C ALA A 168 -4.24 -8.87 -2.41
N LEU A 169 -3.09 -8.20 -2.43
CA LEU A 169 -2.92 -6.78 -2.73
C LEU A 169 -2.17 -6.68 -4.05
N TYR A 170 -2.75 -5.98 -5.03
CA TYR A 170 -2.19 -5.89 -6.40
C TYR A 170 -2.41 -4.50 -7.02
N CYS A 171 -2.47 -3.46 -6.19
CA CYS A 171 -2.67 -2.05 -6.54
C CYS A 171 -3.99 -1.64 -7.20
N ILE A 172 -4.75 -2.56 -7.78
CA ILE A 172 -6.05 -2.26 -8.39
C ILE A 172 -7.13 -2.35 -7.32
N VAL A 173 -7.93 -1.29 -7.18
CA VAL A 173 -8.99 -1.18 -6.17
C VAL A 173 -10.36 -0.95 -6.81
N GLU A 174 -11.34 -1.72 -6.37
CA GLU A 174 -12.76 -1.55 -6.69
C GLU A 174 -13.46 -0.70 -5.60
N PRO A 175 -14.71 -0.23 -5.82
CA PRO A 175 -15.47 0.50 -4.81
C PRO A 175 -15.50 -0.22 -3.45
N GLY A 176 -15.01 0.47 -2.44
CA GLY A 176 -14.89 0.00 -1.06
C GLY A 176 -13.67 -0.87 -0.76
N GLU A 177 -12.72 -0.94 -1.68
CA GLU A 177 -11.41 -1.55 -1.46
C GLU A 177 -10.33 -0.48 -1.21
N PHE A 178 -9.26 -0.89 -0.54
CA PHE A 178 -8.04 -0.12 -0.44
C PHE A 178 -6.81 -0.96 -0.82
N SER A 179 -5.75 -0.30 -1.26
CA SER A 179 -4.43 -0.91 -1.44
C SER A 179 -3.33 0.11 -1.13
N THR A 180 -2.10 -0.38 -0.98
CA THR A 180 -0.89 0.42 -1.08
C THR A 180 -0.33 0.37 -2.51
N ILE A 181 0.61 1.25 -2.84
CA ILE A 181 1.31 1.26 -4.12
C ILE A 181 2.79 1.67 -3.95
N PRO A 182 3.73 1.14 -4.78
CA PRO A 182 3.57 -0.08 -5.58
C PRO A 182 3.47 -1.30 -4.64
N THR A 183 2.56 -2.23 -4.93
CA THR A 183 2.30 -3.40 -4.08
C THR A 183 1.72 -4.53 -4.90
N ILE A 184 2.46 -5.63 -4.92
CA ILE A 184 1.99 -6.94 -5.39
C ILE A 184 2.38 -7.91 -4.27
N GLU A 185 1.42 -8.23 -3.43
CA GLU A 185 1.64 -9.02 -2.22
C GLU A 185 0.48 -9.98 -2.01
N ALA A 186 0.82 -11.25 -1.79
CA ALA A 186 -0.08 -12.25 -1.26
C ALA A 186 0.38 -12.64 0.14
N ASN A 187 -0.50 -12.51 1.13
CA ASN A 187 -0.17 -12.78 2.53
C ASN A 187 -1.26 -13.59 3.23
N THR A 188 -0.89 -14.21 4.35
CA THR A 188 -1.80 -14.86 5.31
C THR A 188 -1.18 -14.73 6.70
N THR A 189 -1.96 -14.97 7.74
CA THR A 189 -1.49 -14.92 9.13
C THR A 189 -1.28 -16.34 9.65
N PRO A 190 -0.15 -16.65 10.31
CA PRO A 190 0.00 -17.90 11.03
C PRO A 190 -1.06 -18.06 12.14
N VAL A 191 -1.42 -19.30 12.48
CA VAL A 191 -2.14 -19.59 13.72
C VAL A 191 -1.18 -19.35 14.89
N GLU A 192 -1.60 -18.57 15.88
CA GLU A 192 -0.76 -18.21 17.02
C GLU A 192 -0.38 -19.47 17.81
N GLY A 193 0.88 -19.56 18.23
CA GLY A 193 1.39 -20.72 18.97
C GLY A 193 1.56 -21.99 18.12
N THR A 194 1.82 -21.84 16.81
CA THR A 194 2.16 -22.97 15.93
C THR A 194 3.51 -22.85 15.23
N ALA A 195 4.20 -21.72 15.41
CA ALA A 195 5.39 -21.39 14.65
C ALA A 195 6.64 -21.96 15.34
N ASN A 196 7.38 -22.81 14.65
CA ASN A 196 8.60 -23.41 15.18
C ASN A 196 9.69 -23.45 14.12
N GLY A 197 10.90 -23.04 14.51
CA GLY A 197 12.07 -23.06 13.64
C GLY A 197 12.84 -21.76 13.70
N ARG A 198 13.34 -21.31 12.55
CA ARG A 198 14.31 -20.22 12.46
C ARG A 198 13.97 -19.26 11.34
N ILE A 199 14.07 -17.96 11.63
CA ILE A 199 13.99 -16.88 10.64
C ILE A 199 15.36 -16.23 10.52
N VAL A 200 15.85 -16.08 9.29
CA VAL A 200 17.06 -15.34 8.97
C VAL A 200 16.69 -14.13 8.11
N ALA A 201 16.87 -12.93 8.65
CA ALA A 201 16.76 -11.69 7.91
C ALA A 201 18.15 -11.28 7.41
N ASP A 202 18.34 -11.27 6.09
CA ASP A 202 19.62 -11.03 5.42
C ASP A 202 19.59 -9.83 4.44
N ALA A 203 18.54 -9.02 4.49
CA ALA A 203 18.35 -7.87 3.60
C ALA A 203 18.30 -6.54 4.35
N SER A 204 17.17 -6.20 4.97
CA SER A 204 16.99 -4.91 5.65
C SER A 204 15.92 -4.96 6.75
N ILE A 205 16.03 -4.04 7.71
CA ILE A 205 15.03 -3.77 8.75
C ILE A 205 14.73 -2.25 8.76
N PRO A 206 13.78 -1.78 7.95
CA PRO A 206 13.61 -0.35 7.70
C PRO A 206 12.96 0.42 8.87
N TYR A 207 11.94 -0.15 9.52
CA TYR A 207 11.11 0.59 10.49
C TYR A 207 11.74 0.84 11.87
N LEU A 208 12.89 0.21 12.15
CA LEU A 208 13.63 0.43 13.39
C LEU A 208 14.83 1.38 13.21
N GLY A 209 14.97 2.00 12.03
CA GLY A 209 16.12 2.85 11.71
C GLY A 209 17.42 2.06 11.51
N ILE A 210 17.34 0.73 11.38
CA ILE A 210 18.49 -0.14 11.15
C ILE A 210 18.90 -0.08 9.67
N GLY A 211 17.93 -0.16 8.75
CA GLY A 211 18.20 -0.09 7.31
C GLY A 211 18.76 -1.41 6.76
N VAL A 212 19.66 -1.32 5.78
CA VAL A 212 20.30 -2.49 5.16
C VAL A 212 21.20 -3.19 6.17
N LEU A 213 21.13 -4.51 6.23
CA LEU A 213 21.91 -5.31 7.17
C LEU A 213 23.29 -5.64 6.61
N ASP A 214 24.34 -5.38 7.39
CA ASP A 214 25.71 -5.82 7.08
C ASP A 214 25.93 -7.29 7.46
N GLU A 215 25.18 -7.79 8.44
CA GLU A 215 25.18 -9.19 8.89
C GLU A 215 23.75 -9.67 9.16
N PRO A 216 23.44 -10.97 8.91
CA PRO A 216 22.08 -11.46 9.09
C PRO A 216 21.62 -11.42 10.55
N VAL A 217 20.35 -11.05 10.76
CA VAL A 217 19.68 -11.17 12.05
C VAL A 217 18.95 -12.50 12.12
N VAL A 218 19.24 -13.28 13.15
CA VAL A 218 18.69 -14.62 13.36
C VAL A 218 17.70 -14.59 14.51
N VAL A 219 16.51 -15.16 14.29
CA VAL A 219 15.49 -15.37 15.31
C VAL A 219 15.15 -16.84 15.40
N GLU A 220 15.37 -17.43 16.57
CA GLU A 220 14.85 -18.75 16.91
C GLU A 220 13.40 -18.60 17.40
N VAL A 221 12.49 -19.33 16.78
CA VAL A 221 11.05 -19.29 17.04
C VAL A 221 10.64 -20.61 17.67
N LYS A 222 10.02 -20.51 18.83
CA LYS A 222 9.47 -21.66 19.56
C LYS A 222 8.18 -21.24 20.25
N ASP A 223 7.17 -22.08 20.13
CA ASP A 223 5.90 -21.92 20.84
C ASP A 223 6.03 -22.15 22.37
#